data_AF-A0A946UK76-F1
#
_entry.id   AF-A0A946UK76-F1
#
_cell.length_a   1.000
_cell.length_b   1.000
_cell.length_c   1.000
_cell.angle_alpha   90.00
_cell.angle_beta   90.00
_cell.angle_gamma   90.00
#
_symmetry.space_group_name_H-M   'P 1'
#
loop_
_entity.id
_entity.type
_entity.pdbx_description
1 polymer ?
#
loop_
_entity_poly.entity_id
_entity_poly.type
_entity_poly.pdbx_seq_one_letter_code
_entity_poly.pdbx_strand_id
1 'polypeptide(L)'
;MTQVEDATRRFEYYQPAEKVEPPPIYRWPIKPSRIARWFVAEFLYPSGLFFIGLAVFAWHYLTPDISRMATVEPGWVALLWLRNAGLLLLVAGGLHWRLHMRRAQGKKYKFDKRWLAKNSRRFLFRDQVKDNMFWSVVSGVTIWTAYEAATVWAYASGTVASTRWSEAPVYLGAMLIATFFWSALHFEIAHRPLHWRPVYRLCHALHHKNVNTGPWSGISMHPLEHLLYFTVFLLWWIVPADPIVITLTGFFQGLSPAVSHCGFQKVRFGRLWLAAGTHFHTLHHQLFDVNFGHVSTPTDKLFGTWFDGTDEAYEKLGRRGLM
;
A
#
# COMPACT_ATOMS: atom_id res chain seq x y z
N MET A 1 7.95 -30.27 -2.12
CA MET A 1 6.68 -29.96 -1.42
C MET A 1 5.96 -28.92 -2.25
N THR A 2 4.92 -29.34 -2.97
CA THR A 2 4.13 -28.49 -3.86
C THR A 2 3.36 -27.47 -3.04
N GLN A 3 3.19 -26.26 -3.58
CA GLN A 3 2.50 -25.13 -2.92
C GLN A 3 1.02 -25.42 -2.57
N VAL A 4 0.50 -26.58 -2.99
CA VAL A 4 -0.85 -27.08 -2.75
C VAL A 4 -1.06 -27.58 -1.30
N GLU A 5 -0.02 -28.05 -0.62
CA GLU A 5 -0.14 -28.55 0.77
C GLU A 5 -0.35 -27.43 1.83
N ASP A 6 -0.06 -26.16 1.49
CA ASP A 6 -0.25 -25.04 2.43
C ASP A 6 -1.72 -24.51 2.40
N ALA A 7 -2.44 -24.74 1.29
CA ALA A 7 -3.82 -24.26 1.09
C ALA A 7 -4.87 -24.98 1.97
N THR A 8 -4.54 -26.14 2.53
CA THR A 8 -5.43 -26.89 3.44
C THR A 8 -5.30 -26.48 4.91
N ARG A 9 -4.38 -25.55 5.26
CA ARG A 9 -4.19 -25.05 6.64
C ARG A 9 -5.20 -23.98 7.04
N ARG A 10 -6.49 -24.24 6.84
CA ARG A 10 -7.60 -23.38 7.31
C ARG A 10 -7.52 -23.05 8.82
N PHE A 11 -6.84 -23.89 9.61
CA PHE A 11 -6.85 -23.86 11.07
C PHE A 11 -5.81 -22.95 11.75
N GLU A 12 -4.79 -22.47 11.02
CA GLU A 12 -3.72 -21.63 11.63
C GLU A 12 -3.95 -20.11 11.47
N TYR A 13 -4.92 -19.70 10.65
CA TYR A 13 -5.17 -18.30 10.33
C TYR A 13 -6.41 -17.74 11.05
N TYR A 14 -6.35 -16.48 11.45
CA TYR A 14 -7.50 -15.72 11.92
C TYR A 14 -8.34 -15.29 10.71
N GLN A 15 -9.60 -15.71 10.71
CA GLN A 15 -10.61 -15.24 9.77
C GLN A 15 -11.49 -14.21 10.48
N PRO A 16 -11.55 -12.96 10.01
CA PRO A 16 -12.53 -12.00 10.50
C PRO A 16 -13.95 -12.54 10.33
N ALA A 17 -14.82 -12.28 11.31
CA ALA A 17 -16.23 -12.65 11.22
C ALA A 17 -16.98 -11.89 10.10
N GLU A 18 -16.48 -10.72 9.72
CA GLU A 18 -17.03 -9.90 8.64
C GLU A 18 -16.39 -10.29 7.31
N LYS A 19 -17.22 -10.64 6.33
CA LYS A 19 -16.78 -10.89 4.94
C LYS A 19 -16.22 -9.62 4.30
N VAL A 20 -15.31 -9.79 3.34
CA VAL A 20 -14.83 -8.64 2.56
C VAL A 20 -15.94 -8.15 1.64
N GLU A 21 -16.41 -6.92 1.84
CA GLU A 21 -17.43 -6.29 1.00
C GLU A 21 -16.85 -5.08 0.25
N PRO A 22 -17.31 -4.82 -0.99
CA PRO A 22 -16.97 -3.58 -1.67
C PRO A 22 -17.61 -2.38 -0.96
N PRO A 23 -17.05 -1.17 -1.11
CA PRO A 23 -17.64 0.06 -0.60
C PRO A 23 -19.10 0.26 -0.99
N PRO A 24 -19.91 0.96 -0.16
CA PRO A 24 -21.31 1.25 -0.47
C PRO A 24 -21.55 1.97 -1.81
N ILE A 25 -20.56 2.69 -2.34
CA ILE A 25 -20.62 3.34 -3.65
C ILE A 25 -20.77 2.36 -4.82
N TYR A 26 -20.45 1.08 -4.63
CA TYR A 26 -20.57 0.02 -5.64
C TYR A 26 -21.75 -0.94 -5.37
N ARG A 27 -22.65 -0.60 -4.44
CA ARG A 27 -23.76 -1.49 -4.04
C ARG A 27 -25.08 -0.99 -4.59
N TRP A 28 -25.86 -1.92 -5.15
CA TRP A 28 -27.24 -1.67 -5.57
C TRP A 28 -28.24 -2.23 -4.53
N PRO A 29 -29.35 -1.52 -4.22
CA PRO A 29 -29.67 -0.17 -4.66
C PRO A 29 -28.78 0.89 -4.01
N ILE A 30 -28.53 2.00 -4.72
CA ILE A 30 -27.74 3.13 -4.24
C ILE A 30 -28.43 3.74 -3.01
N LYS A 31 -27.66 3.93 -1.93
CA LYS A 31 -28.13 4.53 -0.67
C LYS A 31 -27.27 5.74 -0.31
N PRO A 32 -27.66 6.97 -0.69
CA PRO A 32 -26.82 8.16 -0.54
C PRO A 32 -26.33 8.41 0.89
N SER A 33 -27.17 8.18 1.90
CA SER A 33 -26.81 8.35 3.32
C SER A 33 -25.71 7.38 3.77
N ARG A 34 -25.69 6.14 3.24
CA ARG A 34 -24.63 5.17 3.52
C ARG A 34 -23.33 5.54 2.81
N ILE A 35 -23.42 6.04 1.58
CA ILE A 35 -22.27 6.51 0.81
C ILE A 35 -21.61 7.68 1.53
N ALA A 36 -22.38 8.69 1.93
CA ALA A 36 -21.87 9.85 2.65
C ALA A 36 -21.21 9.46 3.98
N ARG A 37 -21.86 8.57 4.76
CA ARG A 37 -21.29 8.06 6.01
C ARG A 37 -19.98 7.32 5.78
N TRP A 38 -19.94 6.39 4.82
CA TRP A 38 -18.73 5.66 4.49
C TRP A 38 -17.60 6.60 4.05
N PHE A 39 -17.91 7.56 3.17
CA PHE A 39 -16.94 8.50 2.66
C PHE A 39 -16.28 9.31 3.78
N VAL A 40 -17.07 9.83 4.73
CA VAL A 40 -16.56 10.65 5.84
C VAL A 40 -15.93 9.80 6.95
N ALA A 41 -16.63 8.76 7.41
CA ALA A 41 -16.30 8.06 8.66
C ALA A 41 -15.39 6.84 8.49
N GLU A 42 -15.23 6.31 7.27
CA GLU A 42 -14.43 5.12 7.00
C GLU A 42 -13.33 5.38 5.99
N PHE A 43 -13.62 6.12 4.91
CA PHE A 43 -12.66 6.41 3.86
C PHE A 43 -11.75 7.59 4.22
N LEU A 44 -12.32 8.75 4.56
CA LEU A 44 -11.56 9.93 4.96
C LEU A 44 -11.04 9.83 6.39
N TYR A 45 -11.91 9.61 7.37
CA TYR A 45 -11.51 9.56 8.76
C TYR A 45 -11.19 8.12 9.22
N PRO A 46 -10.12 7.91 10.00
CA PRO A 46 -9.03 8.84 10.29
C PRO A 46 -7.90 8.81 9.23
N SER A 47 -7.80 7.72 8.46
CA SER A 47 -6.59 7.42 7.68
C SER A 47 -6.38 8.36 6.48
N GLY A 48 -7.43 8.65 5.70
CA GLY A 48 -7.33 9.57 4.57
C GLY A 48 -6.91 10.98 5.01
N LEU A 49 -7.53 11.50 6.07
CA LEU A 49 -7.17 12.79 6.67
C LEU A 49 -5.76 12.78 7.26
N PHE A 50 -5.32 11.67 7.84
CA PHE A 50 -3.94 11.52 8.30
C PHE A 50 -2.95 11.65 7.15
N PHE A 51 -3.16 10.96 6.03
CA PHE A 51 -2.26 11.06 4.88
C PHE A 51 -2.29 12.42 4.20
N ILE A 52 -3.47 13.05 4.05
CA ILE A 52 -3.59 14.42 3.54
C ILE A 52 -2.85 15.40 4.45
N GLY A 53 -3.11 15.34 5.77
CA GLY A 53 -2.46 16.22 6.74
C GLY A 53 -0.95 16.01 6.79
N LEU A 54 -0.49 14.76 6.70
CA LEU A 54 0.94 14.45 6.62
C LEU A 54 1.57 15.01 5.34
N ALA A 55 0.90 14.92 4.19
CA ALA A 55 1.38 15.47 2.94
C ALA A 55 1.50 16.99 2.98
N VAL A 56 0.47 17.68 3.47
CA VAL A 56 0.49 19.15 3.67
C VAL A 56 1.63 19.55 4.61
N PHE A 57 1.73 18.88 5.76
CA PHE A 57 2.80 19.15 6.72
C PHE A 57 4.19 18.93 6.12
N ALA A 58 4.40 17.78 5.49
CA ALA A 58 5.71 17.46 4.92
C ALA A 58 6.09 18.38 3.78
N TRP A 59 5.12 18.80 2.94
CA TRP A 59 5.37 19.75 1.88
C TRP A 59 5.85 21.11 2.42
N HIS A 60 5.19 21.63 3.46
CA HIS A 60 5.55 22.94 4.00
C HIS A 60 6.77 22.94 4.92
N TYR A 61 7.05 21.85 5.64
CA TYR A 61 8.06 21.84 6.72
C TYR A 61 9.22 20.87 6.50
N LEU A 62 9.03 19.84 5.66
CA LEU A 62 10.04 18.78 5.46
C LEU A 62 10.51 18.68 4.02
N THR A 63 10.04 19.56 3.13
CA THR A 63 10.34 19.55 1.71
C THR A 63 11.01 20.87 1.37
N PRO A 64 12.13 20.87 0.62
CA PRO A 64 12.80 22.11 0.23
C PRO A 64 11.86 23.04 -0.55
N ASP A 65 12.20 24.32 -0.62
CA ASP A 65 11.43 25.26 -1.43
C ASP A 65 11.45 24.86 -2.92
N ILE A 66 10.29 24.91 -3.57
CA ILE A 66 10.14 24.45 -4.95
C ILE A 66 11.04 25.21 -5.94
N SER A 67 11.38 26.47 -5.67
CA SER A 67 12.30 27.24 -6.51
C SER A 67 13.70 26.60 -6.58
N ARG A 68 14.13 25.90 -5.51
CA ARG A 68 15.41 25.18 -5.48
C ARG A 68 15.38 23.88 -6.28
N MET A 69 14.20 23.38 -6.63
CA MET A 69 14.03 22.11 -7.33
C MET A 69 13.96 22.26 -8.84
N ALA A 70 13.99 23.48 -9.40
CA ALA A 70 14.00 23.70 -10.85
C ALA A 70 15.30 23.20 -11.52
N THR A 71 16.38 23.12 -10.75
CA THR A 71 17.66 22.52 -11.16
C THR A 71 17.94 21.30 -10.30
N VAL A 72 18.27 20.16 -10.93
CA VAL A 72 18.55 18.92 -10.19
C VAL A 72 19.88 19.03 -9.46
N GLU A 73 19.84 18.95 -8.13
CA GLU A 73 21.01 18.95 -7.27
C GLU A 73 20.93 17.76 -6.30
N PRO A 74 22.06 17.06 -6.05
CA PRO A 74 22.07 15.93 -5.11
C PRO A 74 21.59 16.30 -3.71
N GLY A 75 21.77 17.55 -3.27
CA GLY A 75 21.43 18.00 -1.93
C GLY A 75 19.93 17.93 -1.63
N TRP A 76 19.09 18.54 -2.47
CA TRP A 76 17.64 18.52 -2.23
C TRP A 76 17.02 17.14 -2.50
N VAL A 77 17.57 16.38 -3.44
CA VAL A 77 17.16 14.97 -3.68
C VAL A 77 17.46 14.11 -2.45
N ALA A 78 18.62 14.30 -1.82
CA ALA A 78 18.98 13.62 -0.58
C ALA A 78 18.06 14.00 0.59
N LEU A 79 17.61 15.26 0.67
CA LEU A 79 16.64 15.69 1.68
C LEU A 79 15.28 15.00 1.50
N LEU A 80 14.79 14.86 0.26
CA LEU A 80 13.58 14.08 -0.02
C LEU A 80 13.77 12.60 0.37
N TRP A 81 14.92 12.02 0.05
CA TRP A 81 15.23 10.64 0.42
C TRP A 81 15.22 10.45 1.94
N LEU A 82 15.88 11.34 2.68
CA LEU A 82 15.94 11.31 4.15
C LEU A 82 14.53 11.46 4.77
N ARG A 83 13.71 12.34 4.21
CA ARG A 83 12.30 12.52 4.63
C ARG A 83 11.51 11.23 4.42
N ASN A 84 11.59 10.64 3.23
CA ASN A 84 10.85 9.43 2.87
C ASN A 84 11.32 8.22 3.70
N ALA A 85 12.63 8.05 3.86
CA ALA A 85 13.21 7.00 4.71
C ALA A 85 12.81 7.18 6.18
N GLY A 86 12.89 8.41 6.70
CA GLY A 86 12.52 8.74 8.07
C GLY A 86 11.05 8.46 8.34
N LEU A 87 10.15 8.88 7.46
CA LEU A 87 8.72 8.60 7.59
C LEU A 87 8.42 7.10 7.51
N LEU A 88 9.06 6.36 6.59
CA LEU A 88 8.90 4.91 6.52
C LEU A 88 9.41 4.21 7.79
N LEU A 89 10.57 4.63 8.32
CA LEU A 89 11.10 4.13 9.59
C LEU A 89 10.16 4.41 10.76
N LEU A 90 9.54 5.58 10.82
CA LEU A 90 8.57 5.91 11.85
C LEU A 90 7.31 5.05 11.75
N VAL A 91 6.73 4.92 10.55
CA VAL A 91 5.48 4.18 10.34
C VAL A 91 5.72 2.67 10.43
N ALA A 92 6.55 2.10 9.55
CA ALA A 92 6.82 0.67 9.51
C ALA A 92 7.58 0.20 10.76
N GLY A 93 8.59 0.96 11.20
CA GLY A 93 9.34 0.65 12.41
C GLY A 93 8.49 0.79 13.69
N GLY A 94 7.67 1.82 13.80
CA GLY A 94 6.76 2.01 14.94
C GLY A 94 5.71 0.89 15.04
N LEU A 95 5.09 0.52 13.91
CA LEU A 95 4.19 -0.62 13.84
C LEU A 95 4.90 -1.94 14.17
N HIS A 96 6.10 -2.14 13.63
CA HIS A 96 6.88 -3.35 13.87
C HIS A 96 7.27 -3.48 15.35
N TRP A 97 7.78 -2.40 15.94
CA TRP A 97 8.13 -2.34 17.35
C TRP A 97 6.91 -2.66 18.24
N ARG A 98 5.75 -2.05 17.97
CA ARG A 98 4.54 -2.26 18.78
C ARG A 98 3.97 -3.68 18.63
N LEU A 99 3.78 -4.13 17.38
CA LEU A 99 3.02 -5.34 17.07
C LEU A 99 3.87 -6.61 17.10
N HIS A 100 5.13 -6.54 16.70
CA HIS A 100 5.99 -7.72 16.51
C HIS A 100 7.07 -7.85 17.59
N MET A 101 7.67 -6.74 18.05
CA MET A 101 8.68 -6.77 19.13
C MET A 101 8.03 -6.76 20.52
N ARG A 102 7.26 -5.72 20.85
CA ARG A 102 6.55 -5.59 22.14
C ARG A 102 5.34 -6.49 22.23
N ARG A 103 4.78 -6.90 21.08
CA ARG A 103 3.57 -7.72 20.99
C ARG A 103 2.44 -7.16 21.84
N ALA A 104 2.23 -5.85 21.78
CA ALA A 104 1.37 -5.10 22.71
C ALA A 104 -0.09 -5.57 22.75
N GLN A 105 -0.55 -6.28 21.70
CA GLN A 105 -1.88 -6.90 21.62
C GLN A 105 -1.84 -8.43 21.43
N GLY A 106 -0.69 -9.05 21.72
CA GLY A 106 -0.45 -10.48 21.51
C GLY A 106 -0.76 -10.90 20.07
N LYS A 107 -1.51 -12.01 19.92
CA LYS A 107 -2.00 -12.50 18.62
C LYS A 107 -3.41 -12.02 18.30
N LYS A 108 -4.00 -11.13 19.10
CA LYS A 108 -5.36 -10.64 18.86
C LYS A 108 -5.39 -9.89 17.54
N TYR A 109 -6.29 -10.29 16.64
CA TYR A 109 -6.43 -9.79 15.26
C TYR A 109 -5.28 -10.12 14.32
N LYS A 110 -4.29 -10.93 14.72
CA LYS A 110 -3.19 -11.32 13.82
C LYS A 110 -3.69 -12.35 12.81
N PHE A 111 -3.51 -12.09 11.53
CA PHE A 111 -3.99 -12.99 10.47
C PHE A 111 -3.30 -14.35 10.49
N ASP A 112 -1.97 -14.38 10.52
CA ASP A 112 -1.19 -15.62 10.70
C ASP A 112 -0.76 -15.75 12.16
N LYS A 113 -1.03 -16.86 12.84
CA LYS A 113 -0.64 -17.01 14.27
C LYS A 113 0.87 -17.15 14.48
N ARG A 114 1.66 -17.39 13.43
CA ARG A 114 3.13 -17.45 13.45
C ARG A 114 3.73 -16.05 13.49
N TRP A 115 4.88 -15.91 14.12
CA TRP A 115 5.68 -14.68 14.06
C TRP A 115 6.57 -14.68 12.82
N LEU A 116 7.11 -13.50 12.47
CA LEU A 116 7.96 -13.33 11.29
C LEU A 116 9.20 -14.22 11.37
N ALA A 117 9.60 -14.77 10.22
CA ALA A 117 10.59 -15.82 10.15
C ALA A 117 12.00 -15.35 10.55
N LYS A 118 12.69 -16.19 11.34
CA LYS A 118 14.11 -16.10 11.69
C LYS A 118 14.80 -17.41 11.30
N ASN A 119 16.10 -17.36 11.03
CA ASN A 119 16.92 -18.50 10.60
C ASN A 119 16.38 -19.24 9.36
N SER A 120 15.77 -18.52 8.41
CA SER A 120 15.19 -19.10 7.19
C SER A 120 15.99 -18.76 5.95
N ARG A 121 16.41 -19.76 5.17
CA ARG A 121 17.15 -19.59 3.90
C ARG A 121 16.36 -18.85 2.81
N ARG A 122 15.07 -18.60 3.01
CA ARG A 122 14.20 -17.84 2.09
C ARG A 122 14.61 -16.37 1.96
N PHE A 123 15.20 -15.79 3.01
CA PHE A 123 15.50 -14.36 3.15
C PHE A 123 17.02 -14.11 3.12
N LEU A 124 17.46 -12.98 2.54
CA LEU A 124 18.88 -12.66 2.29
C LEU A 124 19.75 -12.77 3.55
N PHE A 125 19.27 -12.26 4.68
CA PHE A 125 19.99 -12.27 5.96
C PHE A 125 19.55 -13.41 6.89
N ARG A 126 18.88 -14.43 6.34
CA ARG A 126 18.14 -15.44 7.09
C ARG A 126 17.10 -14.88 8.07
N ASP A 127 16.69 -13.63 7.87
CA ASP A 127 15.82 -12.87 8.76
C ASP A 127 14.85 -12.05 7.92
N GLN A 128 13.56 -12.37 8.02
CA GLN A 128 12.52 -11.72 7.22
C GLN A 128 12.47 -10.21 7.44
N VAL A 129 12.68 -9.75 8.68
CA VAL A 129 12.58 -8.33 9.00
C VAL A 129 13.74 -7.57 8.36
N LYS A 130 14.96 -8.09 8.49
CA LYS A 130 16.16 -7.45 7.90
C LYS A 130 16.10 -7.43 6.37
N ASP A 131 15.65 -8.52 5.77
CA ASP A 131 15.47 -8.62 4.32
C ASP A 131 14.45 -7.58 3.82
N ASN A 132 13.30 -7.50 4.50
CA ASN A 132 12.28 -6.53 4.15
C ASN A 132 12.71 -5.08 4.36
N MET A 133 13.39 -4.77 5.46
CA MET A 133 13.96 -3.43 5.68
C MET A 133 14.93 -3.05 4.58
N PHE A 134 15.80 -3.97 4.15
CA PHE A 134 16.75 -3.72 3.07
C PHE A 134 16.02 -3.38 1.76
N TRP A 135 15.08 -4.22 1.32
CA TRP A 135 14.38 -3.97 0.05
C TRP A 135 13.51 -2.73 0.10
N SER A 136 12.82 -2.46 1.22
CA SER A 136 11.99 -1.27 1.36
C SER A 136 12.79 0.02 1.41
N VAL A 137 13.92 0.06 2.13
CA VAL A 137 14.70 1.30 2.29
C VAL A 137 15.68 1.50 1.13
N VAL A 138 16.47 0.48 0.78
CA VAL A 138 17.53 0.63 -0.23
C VAL A 138 16.94 0.74 -1.63
N SER A 139 15.93 -0.07 -1.95
CA SER A 139 15.29 -0.06 -3.28
C SER A 139 14.02 0.79 -3.28
N GLY A 140 13.06 0.50 -2.38
CA GLY A 140 11.75 1.14 -2.36
C GLY A 140 11.82 2.66 -2.17
N VAL A 141 12.42 3.14 -1.09
CA VAL A 141 12.54 4.58 -0.81
C VAL A 141 13.38 5.29 -1.88
N THR A 142 14.43 4.66 -2.39
CA THR A 142 15.27 5.26 -3.44
C THR A 142 14.49 5.47 -4.73
N ILE A 143 13.77 4.45 -5.21
CA ILE A 143 12.98 4.54 -6.45
C ILE A 143 11.78 5.46 -6.26
N TRP A 144 11.10 5.37 -5.12
CA TRP A 144 10.04 6.31 -4.75
C TRP A 144 10.56 7.76 -4.82
N THR A 145 11.68 8.05 -4.15
CA THR A 145 12.26 9.39 -4.13
C THR A 145 12.68 9.84 -5.52
N ALA A 146 13.18 8.94 -6.39
CA ALA A 146 13.53 9.29 -7.76
C ALA A 146 12.30 9.74 -8.56
N TYR A 147 11.17 9.02 -8.47
CA TYR A 147 9.92 9.43 -9.11
C TYR A 147 9.38 10.75 -8.56
N GLU A 148 9.41 10.92 -7.24
CA GLU A 148 8.98 12.16 -6.62
C GLU A 148 9.86 13.33 -7.05
N ALA A 149 11.18 13.18 -6.96
CA ALA A 149 12.17 14.18 -7.35
C ALA A 149 12.02 14.58 -8.82
N ALA A 150 11.86 13.61 -9.72
CA ALA A 150 11.62 13.88 -11.14
C ALA A 150 10.32 14.65 -11.37
N THR A 151 9.25 14.31 -10.64
CA THR A 151 7.95 14.99 -10.77
C THR A 151 8.00 16.42 -10.25
N VAL A 152 8.57 16.65 -9.07
CA VAL A 152 8.67 18.02 -8.50
C VAL A 152 9.65 18.88 -9.28
N TRP A 153 10.74 18.30 -9.80
CA TRP A 153 11.64 18.98 -10.73
C TRP A 153 10.89 19.41 -12.00
N ALA A 154 10.13 18.50 -12.62
CA ALA A 154 9.38 18.81 -13.84
C ALA A 154 8.33 19.92 -13.64
N TYR A 155 7.74 20.01 -12.44
CA TYR A 155 6.86 21.11 -12.07
C TYR A 155 7.63 22.41 -11.86
N ALA A 156 8.74 22.35 -11.12
CA ALA A 156 9.56 23.51 -10.80
C ALA A 156 10.25 24.12 -12.02
N SER A 157 10.65 23.30 -13.00
CA SER A 157 11.25 23.73 -14.27
C SER A 157 10.22 24.25 -15.28
N GLY A 158 8.92 24.04 -15.03
CA GLY A 158 7.84 24.32 -15.98
C GLY A 158 7.76 23.34 -17.15
N THR A 159 8.48 22.21 -17.10
CA THR A 159 8.41 21.15 -18.12
C THR A 159 7.03 20.49 -18.14
N VAL A 160 6.39 20.38 -16.98
CA VAL A 160 5.02 19.89 -16.84
C VAL A 160 4.15 20.96 -16.19
N ALA A 161 2.91 21.07 -16.67
CA ALA A 161 1.91 21.95 -16.09
C ALA A 161 1.57 21.55 -14.64
N SER A 162 1.61 22.52 -13.75
CA SER A 162 1.10 22.41 -12.38
C SER A 162 -0.04 23.42 -12.18
N THR A 163 -0.79 23.28 -11.09
CA THR A 163 -1.80 24.27 -10.69
C THR A 163 -1.70 24.58 -9.21
N ARG A 164 -2.31 25.68 -8.78
CA ARG A 164 -2.21 26.20 -7.40
C ARG A 164 -3.57 26.27 -6.72
N TRP A 165 -3.57 26.17 -5.40
CA TRP A 165 -4.77 26.30 -4.57
C TRP A 165 -5.51 27.62 -4.74
N SER A 166 -4.80 28.72 -5.04
CA SER A 166 -5.41 30.03 -5.32
C SER A 166 -6.18 30.09 -6.63
N GLU A 167 -5.88 29.19 -7.58
CA GLU A 167 -6.46 29.17 -8.92
C GLU A 167 -7.61 28.16 -9.02
N ALA A 168 -7.42 26.98 -8.44
CA ALA A 168 -8.31 25.84 -8.65
C ALA A 168 -8.62 25.05 -7.35
N PRO A 169 -9.14 25.68 -6.28
CA PRO A 169 -9.27 25.03 -4.97
C PRO A 169 -10.25 23.85 -4.97
N VAL A 170 -11.38 23.96 -5.68
CA VAL A 170 -12.38 22.88 -5.78
C VAL A 170 -11.81 21.68 -6.53
N TYR A 171 -11.10 21.95 -7.64
CA TYR A 171 -10.45 20.93 -8.44
C TYR A 171 -9.36 20.20 -7.66
N LEU A 172 -8.49 20.94 -6.97
CA LEU A 172 -7.43 20.35 -6.15
C LEU A 172 -8.00 19.58 -4.94
N GLY A 173 -9.09 20.06 -4.34
CA GLY A 173 -9.85 19.31 -3.35
C GLY A 173 -10.33 17.95 -3.90
N ALA A 174 -10.84 17.92 -5.14
CA ALA A 174 -11.21 16.68 -5.81
C ALA A 174 -9.98 15.80 -6.12
N MET A 175 -8.83 16.38 -6.49
CA MET A 175 -7.60 15.63 -6.76
C MET A 175 -7.02 14.96 -5.51
N LEU A 176 -7.13 15.58 -4.32
CA LEU A 176 -6.77 14.91 -3.06
C LEU A 176 -7.56 13.62 -2.86
N ILE A 177 -8.86 13.64 -3.16
CA ILE A 177 -9.72 12.44 -3.08
C ILE A 177 -9.40 11.45 -4.19
N ALA A 178 -9.26 11.94 -5.43
CA ALA A 178 -8.96 11.13 -6.59
C ALA A 178 -7.64 10.36 -6.43
N THR A 179 -6.66 10.92 -5.72
CA THR A 179 -5.36 10.28 -5.45
C THR A 179 -5.52 8.88 -4.84
N PHE A 180 -6.44 8.70 -3.89
CA PHE A 180 -6.65 7.40 -3.25
C PHE A 180 -7.26 6.37 -4.21
N PHE A 181 -8.24 6.79 -5.02
CA PHE A 181 -8.86 5.92 -6.02
C PHE A 181 -7.90 5.61 -7.17
N TRP A 182 -7.12 6.60 -7.60
CA TRP A 182 -6.07 6.43 -8.59
C TRP A 182 -5.00 5.47 -8.10
N SER A 183 -4.51 5.62 -6.87
CA SER A 183 -3.52 4.70 -6.30
C SER A 183 -4.04 3.27 -6.25
N ALA A 184 -5.31 3.08 -5.88
CA ALA A 184 -5.95 1.76 -5.88
C ALA A 184 -6.12 1.16 -7.29
N LEU A 185 -6.54 1.96 -8.26
CA LEU A 185 -6.71 1.52 -9.66
C LEU A 185 -5.35 1.25 -10.32
N HIS A 186 -4.40 2.15 -10.15
CA HIS A 186 -3.02 2.01 -10.63
C HIS A 186 -2.38 0.76 -10.06
N PHE A 187 -2.55 0.50 -8.75
CA PHE A 187 -2.04 -0.71 -8.13
C PHE A 187 -2.53 -1.97 -8.84
N GLU A 188 -3.83 -2.09 -9.12
CA GLU A 188 -4.36 -3.21 -9.90
C GLU A 188 -3.70 -3.34 -11.29
N ILE A 189 -3.61 -2.23 -12.02
CA ILE A 189 -3.05 -2.21 -13.39
C ILE A 189 -1.57 -2.63 -13.38
N ALA A 190 -0.81 -2.17 -12.39
CA ALA A 190 0.60 -2.49 -12.22
C ALA A 190 0.80 -3.91 -11.68
N HIS A 191 -0.03 -4.35 -10.75
CA HIS A 191 0.17 -5.58 -9.99
C HIS A 191 -0.30 -6.83 -10.73
N ARG A 192 -1.43 -6.79 -11.43
CA ARG A 192 -1.95 -7.96 -12.15
C ARG A 192 -0.94 -8.53 -13.17
N PRO A 193 -0.23 -7.74 -14.00
CA PRO A 193 0.84 -8.25 -14.87
C PRO A 193 2.02 -8.89 -14.12
N LEU A 194 2.29 -8.49 -12.88
CA LEU A 194 3.35 -9.07 -12.06
C LEU A 194 3.08 -10.54 -11.70
N HIS A 195 1.83 -11.00 -11.80
CA HIS A 195 1.46 -12.39 -11.59
C HIS A 195 1.50 -13.25 -12.85
N TRP A 196 1.82 -12.66 -14.01
CA TRP A 196 2.17 -13.47 -15.18
C TRP A 196 3.49 -14.21 -14.91
N ARG A 197 3.48 -15.54 -15.07
CA ARG A 197 4.55 -16.46 -14.60
C ARG A 197 6.00 -16.00 -14.90
N PRO A 198 6.36 -15.47 -16.09
CA PRO A 198 7.70 -14.96 -16.34
C PRO A 198 8.03 -13.70 -15.51
N VAL A 199 7.11 -12.75 -15.43
CA VAL A 199 7.27 -11.50 -14.67
C VAL A 199 7.28 -11.79 -13.17
N TYR A 200 6.43 -12.73 -12.72
CA TYR A 200 6.41 -13.17 -11.33
C TYR A 200 7.79 -13.67 -10.89
N ARG A 201 8.40 -14.57 -11.67
CA ARG A 201 9.75 -15.08 -11.39
C ARG A 201 10.82 -14.00 -11.46
N LEU A 202 10.66 -13.04 -12.37
CA LEU A 202 11.61 -11.96 -12.57
C LEU A 202 11.64 -10.97 -11.41
N CYS A 203 10.48 -10.49 -10.95
CA CYS A 203 10.44 -9.38 -9.99
C CYS A 203 9.42 -9.50 -8.86
N HIS A 204 8.39 -10.35 -8.95
CA HIS A 204 7.34 -10.37 -7.92
C HIS A 204 7.50 -11.46 -6.85
N ALA A 205 8.22 -12.54 -7.17
CA ALA A 205 8.48 -13.64 -6.25
C ALA A 205 9.21 -13.20 -4.97
N LEU A 206 9.95 -12.09 -5.03
CA LEU A 206 10.61 -11.48 -3.87
C LEU A 206 9.59 -10.98 -2.86
N HIS A 207 8.61 -10.18 -3.32
CA HIS A 207 7.54 -9.66 -2.48
C HIS A 207 6.75 -10.79 -1.82
N HIS A 208 6.38 -11.78 -2.64
CA HIS A 208 5.67 -13.00 -2.23
C HIS A 208 6.51 -13.97 -1.38
N LYS A 209 7.77 -13.65 -1.04
CA LYS A 209 8.44 -14.32 0.09
C LYS A 209 7.70 -14.10 1.41
N ASN A 210 6.87 -13.06 1.50
CA ASN A 210 6.21 -12.59 2.70
C ASN A 210 4.77 -13.11 2.90
N VAL A 211 4.54 -14.41 2.75
CA VAL A 211 3.20 -15.03 3.01
C VAL A 211 2.66 -14.65 4.40
N ASN A 212 3.51 -14.62 5.43
CA ASN A 212 3.21 -13.99 6.71
C ASN A 212 3.72 -12.55 6.68
N THR A 213 2.82 -11.62 6.36
CA THR A 213 3.16 -10.20 6.19
C THR A 213 3.51 -9.51 7.51
N GLY A 214 4.33 -8.47 7.40
CA GLY A 214 4.64 -7.56 8.50
C GLY A 214 4.80 -6.12 7.98
N PRO A 215 4.91 -5.11 8.86
CA PRO A 215 4.92 -3.72 8.42
C PRO A 215 6.00 -3.39 7.38
N TRP A 216 7.16 -4.04 7.47
CA TRP A 216 8.24 -3.86 6.50
C TRP A 216 8.02 -4.60 5.17
N SER A 217 7.10 -5.58 5.08
CA SER A 217 6.89 -6.30 3.83
C SER A 217 6.10 -5.52 2.79
N GLY A 218 5.47 -4.39 3.17
CA GLY A 218 4.53 -3.66 2.32
C GLY A 218 5.12 -3.18 1.00
N ILE A 219 6.35 -2.66 1.02
CA ILE A 219 7.14 -2.32 -0.17
C ILE A 219 8.48 -3.06 -0.15
N SER A 220 8.51 -4.29 0.36
CA SER A 220 9.67 -5.15 0.21
C SER A 220 9.53 -5.87 -1.13
N MET A 221 10.04 -5.25 -2.19
CA MET A 221 9.86 -5.70 -3.57
C MET A 221 11.19 -5.64 -4.34
N HIS A 222 11.25 -6.33 -5.47
CA HIS A 222 12.38 -6.24 -6.38
C HIS A 222 12.46 -4.81 -6.99
N PRO A 223 13.65 -4.28 -7.32
CA PRO A 223 13.78 -2.96 -7.94
C PRO A 223 12.92 -2.77 -9.21
N LEU A 224 12.82 -3.77 -10.07
CA LEU A 224 11.95 -3.71 -11.26
C LEU A 224 10.46 -3.60 -10.90
N GLU A 225 10.04 -4.24 -9.81
CA GLU A 225 8.67 -4.09 -9.30
C GLU A 225 8.47 -2.68 -8.74
N HIS A 226 9.42 -2.11 -8.00
CA HIS A 226 9.35 -0.72 -7.54
C HIS A 226 9.27 0.29 -8.70
N LEU A 227 10.03 0.08 -9.79
CA LEU A 227 9.95 0.93 -10.97
C LEU A 227 8.51 0.95 -11.52
N LEU A 228 7.89 -0.22 -11.68
CA LEU A 228 6.49 -0.30 -12.11
C LEU A 228 5.53 0.27 -11.06
N TYR A 229 5.71 -0.05 -9.78
CA TYR A 229 4.86 0.34 -8.66
C TYR A 229 4.77 1.86 -8.47
N PHE A 230 5.87 2.57 -8.68
CA PHE A 230 5.92 4.04 -8.56
C PHE A 230 5.62 4.78 -9.87
N THR A 231 5.24 4.09 -10.96
CA THR A 231 4.67 4.78 -12.13
C THR A 231 3.35 5.51 -11.82
N VAL A 232 2.78 5.34 -10.62
CA VAL A 232 1.60 6.09 -10.14
C VAL A 232 1.75 7.60 -10.27
N PHE A 233 2.99 8.12 -10.18
CA PHE A 233 3.31 9.54 -10.33
C PHE A 233 3.06 10.07 -11.75
N LEU A 234 3.12 9.21 -12.77
CA LEU A 234 3.05 9.63 -14.18
C LEU A 234 1.68 10.21 -14.55
N LEU A 235 0.60 9.90 -13.81
CA LEU A 235 -0.69 10.55 -14.03
C LEU A 235 -0.57 12.08 -13.89
N TRP A 236 0.19 12.52 -12.89
CA TRP A 236 0.37 13.94 -12.59
C TRP A 236 1.30 14.64 -13.57
N TRP A 237 1.89 13.91 -14.51
CA TRP A 237 2.64 14.50 -15.63
C TRP A 237 1.71 14.96 -16.75
N ILE A 238 0.46 14.50 -16.73
CA ILE A 238 -0.57 14.75 -17.74
C ILE A 238 -1.71 15.57 -17.12
N VAL A 239 -2.08 15.25 -15.88
CA VAL A 239 -3.13 15.92 -15.12
C VAL A 239 -2.47 16.96 -14.21
N PRO A 240 -2.65 18.28 -14.46
CA PRO A 240 -2.01 19.31 -13.65
C PRO A 240 -2.48 19.22 -12.21
N ALA A 241 -1.55 19.12 -11.27
CA ALA A 241 -1.87 19.07 -9.85
C ALA A 241 -0.97 20.05 -9.07
N ASP A 242 -1.32 20.25 -7.80
CA ASP A 242 -0.46 20.95 -6.85
C ASP A 242 0.57 19.96 -6.26
N PRO A 243 1.79 20.39 -5.93
CA PRO A 243 2.82 19.51 -5.34
C PRO A 243 2.39 18.76 -4.07
N ILE A 244 1.39 19.27 -3.32
CA ILE A 244 0.81 18.54 -2.18
C ILE A 244 0.16 17.23 -2.64
N VAL A 245 -0.48 17.19 -3.81
CA VAL A 245 -1.06 15.96 -4.39
C VAL A 245 0.03 14.96 -4.75
N ILE A 246 1.18 15.43 -5.24
CA ILE A 246 2.36 14.61 -5.54
C ILE A 246 2.90 13.98 -4.26
N THR A 247 3.06 14.79 -3.22
CA THR A 247 3.51 14.34 -1.89
C THR A 247 2.54 13.31 -1.30
N LEU A 248 1.23 13.56 -1.40
CA LEU A 248 0.19 12.64 -0.97
C LEU A 248 0.26 11.31 -1.72
N THR A 249 0.44 11.34 -3.04
CA THR A 249 0.59 10.14 -3.88
C THR A 249 1.76 9.29 -3.40
N GLY A 250 2.91 9.93 -3.19
CA GLY A 250 4.11 9.27 -2.65
C GLY A 250 3.88 8.67 -1.28
N PHE A 251 3.30 9.40 -0.34
CA PHE A 251 3.04 8.91 1.01
C PHE A 251 2.01 7.79 1.05
N PHE A 252 0.95 7.90 0.26
CA PHE A 252 -0.04 6.84 0.22
C PHE A 252 0.57 5.57 -0.40
N GLN A 253 1.30 5.67 -1.50
CA GLN A 253 1.93 4.53 -2.15
C GLN A 253 3.13 3.96 -1.36
N GLY A 254 3.91 4.80 -0.68
CA GLY A 254 5.14 4.41 0.03
C GLY A 254 4.94 4.00 1.50
N LEU A 255 3.95 4.57 2.21
CA LEU A 255 3.77 4.37 3.65
C LEU A 255 2.52 3.55 3.99
N SER A 256 1.41 3.73 3.27
CA SER A 256 0.16 2.97 3.50
C SER A 256 0.36 1.45 3.44
N PRO A 257 1.22 0.89 2.55
CA PRO A 257 1.49 -0.54 2.56
C PRO A 257 2.02 -1.08 3.89
N ALA A 258 2.75 -0.28 4.68
CA ALA A 258 3.23 -0.72 5.99
C ALA A 258 2.07 -0.94 6.98
N VAL A 259 0.99 -0.18 6.83
CA VAL A 259 -0.25 -0.35 7.59
C VAL A 259 -1.03 -1.56 7.07
N SER A 260 -1.24 -1.66 5.75
CA SER A 260 -2.04 -2.74 5.15
C SER A 260 -1.38 -4.13 5.24
N HIS A 261 -0.05 -4.18 5.37
CA HIS A 261 0.73 -5.40 5.54
C HIS A 261 1.15 -5.68 6.98
N CYS A 262 0.64 -4.93 7.97
CA CYS A 262 1.15 -5.04 9.33
C CYS A 262 0.95 -6.44 9.97
N GLY A 263 0.15 -7.31 9.33
CA GLY A 263 -0.15 -8.68 9.73
C GLY A 263 -1.32 -8.79 10.70
N PHE A 264 -2.02 -7.68 10.96
CA PHE A 264 -3.12 -7.57 11.91
C PHE A 264 -4.29 -6.81 11.30
N GLN A 265 -5.53 -7.27 11.52
CA GLN A 265 -6.72 -6.58 11.03
C GLN A 265 -6.87 -5.16 11.62
N LYS A 266 -6.49 -4.98 12.89
CA LYS A 266 -6.64 -3.74 13.64
C LYS A 266 -5.47 -3.54 14.61
N VAL A 267 -5.06 -2.30 14.82
CA VAL A 267 -4.05 -1.91 15.82
C VAL A 267 -4.76 -1.26 17.01
N ARG A 268 -4.51 -1.77 18.22
CA ARG A 268 -5.16 -1.31 19.45
C ARG A 268 -4.27 -0.35 20.23
N PHE A 269 -4.82 0.77 20.67
CA PHE A 269 -4.23 1.75 21.58
C PHE A 269 -5.16 1.95 22.78
N GLY A 270 -4.98 1.15 23.83
CA GLY A 270 -5.86 1.18 25.00
C GLY A 270 -7.30 0.78 24.65
N ARG A 271 -8.23 1.73 24.70
CA ARG A 271 -9.63 1.54 24.27
C ARG A 271 -9.87 1.88 22.79
N LEU A 272 -8.96 2.61 22.17
CA LEU A 272 -9.03 2.98 20.76
C LEU A 272 -8.48 1.87 19.87
N TRP A 273 -8.98 1.78 18.65
CA TRP A 273 -8.46 0.91 17.62
C TRP A 273 -8.47 1.62 16.28
N LEU A 274 -7.49 1.30 15.44
CA LEU A 274 -7.39 1.75 14.06
C LEU A 274 -7.45 0.55 13.14
N ALA A 275 -8.19 0.66 12.04
CA ALA A 275 -8.11 -0.30 10.95
C ALA A 275 -6.66 -0.30 10.41
N ALA A 276 -6.12 -1.48 10.11
CA ALA A 276 -4.75 -1.59 9.63
C ALA A 276 -4.64 -2.56 8.45
N GLY A 277 -4.26 -3.81 8.71
CA GLY A 277 -4.14 -4.82 7.67
C GLY A 277 -5.48 -5.21 7.08
N THR A 278 -5.49 -5.57 5.79
CA THR A 278 -6.70 -6.01 5.10
C THR A 278 -6.71 -7.52 4.97
N HIS A 279 -7.86 -8.14 5.28
CA HIS A 279 -8.04 -9.57 5.04
C HIS A 279 -7.95 -9.89 3.55
N PHE A 280 -8.52 -9.01 2.71
CA PHE A 280 -8.47 -9.08 1.25
C PHE A 280 -7.06 -9.27 0.71
N HIS A 281 -6.11 -8.42 1.12
CA HIS A 281 -4.73 -8.52 0.66
C HIS A 281 -3.96 -9.63 1.39
N THR A 282 -4.33 -9.98 2.62
CA THR A 282 -3.74 -11.15 3.28
C THR A 282 -4.09 -12.44 2.54
N LEU A 283 -5.33 -12.58 2.05
CA LEU A 283 -5.75 -13.71 1.21
C LEU A 283 -4.97 -13.73 -0.11
N HIS A 284 -4.68 -12.56 -0.70
CA HIS A 284 -3.80 -12.47 -1.87
C HIS A 284 -2.41 -13.08 -1.62
N HIS A 285 -1.74 -12.73 -0.51
CA HIS A 285 -0.43 -13.31 -0.16
C HIS A 285 -0.47 -14.82 0.16
N GLN A 286 -1.65 -15.36 0.49
CA GLN A 286 -1.82 -16.77 0.85
C GLN A 286 -2.20 -17.63 -0.36
N LEU A 287 -3.01 -17.11 -1.27
CA LEU A 287 -3.58 -17.84 -2.41
C LEU A 287 -2.95 -17.45 -3.75
N PHE A 288 -2.29 -16.30 -3.84
CA PHE A 288 -1.55 -15.76 -5.00
C PHE A 288 -2.39 -15.38 -6.23
N ASP A 289 -3.48 -16.09 -6.53
CA ASP A 289 -4.26 -15.99 -7.77
C ASP A 289 -5.58 -15.20 -7.64
N VAL A 290 -5.78 -14.53 -6.51
CA VAL A 290 -6.99 -13.75 -6.19
C VAL A 290 -6.63 -12.37 -5.65
N ASN A 291 -7.58 -11.43 -5.67
CA ASN A 291 -7.49 -10.14 -4.97
C ASN A 291 -6.26 -9.29 -5.38
N PHE A 292 -6.07 -9.09 -6.69
CA PHE A 292 -4.94 -8.32 -7.22
C PHE A 292 -5.07 -6.82 -6.92
N GLY A 293 -6.27 -6.31 -6.72
CA GLY A 293 -6.54 -4.89 -6.56
C GLY A 293 -6.67 -4.46 -5.11
N HIS A 294 -7.53 -3.47 -4.89
CA HIS A 294 -7.81 -2.92 -3.57
C HIS A 294 -9.31 -2.82 -3.34
N VAL A 295 -9.77 -2.99 -2.10
CA VAL A 295 -11.20 -3.00 -1.75
C VAL A 295 -11.90 -1.69 -2.16
N SER A 296 -11.21 -0.55 -2.07
CA SER A 296 -11.76 0.76 -2.47
C SER A 296 -12.11 0.88 -3.94
N THR A 297 -11.48 0.07 -4.80
CA THR A 297 -11.67 0.05 -6.24
C THR A 297 -11.77 -1.42 -6.67
N PRO A 298 -12.94 -2.07 -6.50
CA PRO A 298 -13.08 -3.54 -6.53
C PRO A 298 -13.07 -4.11 -7.97
N THR A 299 -12.02 -3.82 -8.74
CA THR A 299 -11.80 -4.28 -10.12
C THR A 299 -11.72 -5.79 -10.22
N ASP A 300 -11.25 -6.48 -9.18
CA ASP A 300 -11.27 -7.94 -9.09
C ASP A 300 -12.67 -8.54 -9.30
N LYS A 301 -13.74 -7.80 -8.99
CA LYS A 301 -15.11 -8.26 -9.29
C LYS A 301 -15.41 -8.26 -10.79
N LEU A 302 -14.83 -7.32 -11.54
CA LEU A 302 -14.95 -7.24 -13.00
C LEU A 302 -14.13 -8.34 -13.68
N PHE A 303 -12.94 -8.64 -13.15
CA PHE A 303 -12.06 -9.68 -13.69
C PHE A 303 -12.33 -11.09 -13.14
N GLY A 304 -13.29 -11.26 -12.23
CA GLY A 304 -13.64 -12.56 -11.66
C GLY A 304 -12.59 -13.14 -10.71
N THR A 305 -11.72 -12.29 -10.14
CA THR A 305 -10.63 -12.64 -9.22
C THR A 305 -10.89 -12.19 -7.78
N TRP A 306 -12.10 -11.71 -7.47
CA TRP A 306 -12.50 -11.31 -6.11
C TRP A 306 -12.76 -12.55 -5.24
N PHE A 307 -12.08 -12.60 -4.10
CA PHE A 307 -12.19 -13.65 -3.11
C PHE A 307 -12.43 -13.03 -1.72
N ASP A 308 -13.60 -13.31 -1.16
CA ASP A 308 -14.08 -12.68 0.08
C ASP A 308 -13.77 -13.48 1.36
N GLY A 309 -13.15 -14.66 1.22
CA GLY A 309 -12.78 -15.53 2.33
C GLY A 309 -13.92 -16.37 2.91
N THR A 310 -15.11 -16.37 2.30
CA THR A 310 -16.24 -17.19 2.75
C THR A 310 -16.05 -18.67 2.46
N ASP A 311 -16.75 -19.54 3.21
CA ASP A 311 -16.67 -20.98 3.00
C ASP A 311 -17.08 -21.40 1.58
N GLU A 312 -18.09 -20.74 1.03
CA GLU A 312 -18.56 -20.88 -0.34
C GLU A 312 -17.48 -20.51 -1.37
N ALA A 313 -16.69 -19.46 -1.09
CA ALA A 313 -15.58 -19.05 -1.96
C ALA A 313 -14.47 -20.11 -1.95
N TYR A 314 -14.12 -20.67 -0.79
CA TYR A 314 -13.15 -21.76 -0.67
C TYR A 314 -13.61 -23.03 -1.42
N GLU A 315 -14.89 -23.40 -1.32
CA GLU A 315 -15.43 -24.53 -2.07
C GLU A 315 -15.34 -24.32 -3.58
N LYS A 316 -15.66 -23.11 -4.06
CA LYS A 316 -15.53 -22.76 -5.50
C LYS A 316 -14.08 -22.81 -5.96
N LEU A 317 -13.13 -22.36 -5.14
CA LEU A 317 -11.70 -22.42 -5.45
C LEU A 317 -11.22 -23.87 -5.54
N GLY A 318 -11.59 -24.71 -4.56
CA GLY A 318 -11.25 -26.14 -4.57
C GLY A 318 -11.76 -26.89 -5.80
N ARG A 319 -12.92 -26.48 -6.35
CA ARG A 319 -13.48 -27.04 -7.60
C ARG A 319 -12.78 -26.57 -8.87
N ARG A 320 -12.14 -25.40 -8.86
CA ARG A 320 -11.43 -24.84 -10.03
C ARG A 320 -10.03 -25.46 -10.24
N GLY A 321 -9.45 -26.05 -9.20
CA GLY A 321 -8.04 -26.44 -9.17
C GLY A 321 -7.15 -25.20 -9.08
N LEU A 322 -6.14 -25.22 -8.21
CA LEU A 322 -5.10 -24.19 -8.19
C LEU A 322 -4.24 -24.39 -9.46
N MET A 323 -4.20 -23.39 -10.35
CA MET A 323 -3.42 -23.45 -11.60
C MET A 323 -1.91 -23.34 -11.36
#